data_AF-E3QRH4-F1
#
_entry.id   AF-E3QRH4-F1
#
_cell.length_a   1.000
_cell.length_b   1.000
_cell.length_c   1.000
_cell.angle_alpha   90.00
_cell.angle_beta   90.00
_cell.angle_gamma   90.00
#
_symmetry.space_group_name_H-M   'P 1'
#
loop_
_entity.id
_entity.type
_entity.pdbx_description
1 polymer ?
#
loop_
_entity_poly.entity_id
_entity_poly.type
_entity_poly.pdbx_seq_one_letter_code
_entity_poly.pdbx_strand_id
1 'polypeptide(L)'
;MAALKARVAAAIGGTKAKGGLNVGLHPVLESLSQAKPLGRTSDVKPSGIRSQFETSSANSSGYRTSDASGRNRNGTQSNPYFNEQLAAQPAGGKQRQARPLHFHPKGKFIQQAAALRRQVALEEMKKRIAAQTRKAGIEDEMNMEKNLVVEAPPDIEWFDEGLVDGTYENIEDESRLKLDKEDTIVTEYIQHPVALEPPQEKNTPAVKPMYLTSKEQKKLRRQRRMAELKEQQAKIRLGLVPAPPPKVKKSNMMRVYADSAVKDPTAVENLVNRQIAERQQNHLQANEERKLTKEEKHDKLAANQEKDAAKGIHVLVFKINSLANGQHRFKIQKNAEQYALTGICVMHPKMNLVVAEGGEHSIRKYKKLMLDRIDWTENTPSREGKTQQQVREWLVAENERGDLKDMSHNECKLVFEGEEKTRAFRKWGNKVCESDAEAKDALARAKMENFWALAKSV
;
A
#
# COMPACT_ATOMS: atom_id res chain seq x y z
N MET A 1 41.48 -10.30 -21.73
CA MET A 1 40.86 -11.04 -22.85
C MET A 1 39.37 -11.32 -22.60
N ALA A 2 38.56 -10.27 -22.41
CA ALA A 2 37.09 -10.37 -22.37
C ALA A 2 36.38 -9.05 -22.78
N ALA A 3 37.13 -8.06 -23.27
CA ALA A 3 36.61 -6.74 -23.66
C ALA A 3 36.75 -6.46 -25.17
N LEU A 4 37.13 -7.48 -25.97
CA LEU A 4 37.40 -7.36 -27.40
C LEU A 4 36.41 -8.14 -28.29
N LYS A 5 35.40 -8.78 -27.69
CA LYS A 5 34.40 -9.62 -28.40
C LYS A 5 33.03 -8.96 -28.58
N ALA A 6 32.88 -7.68 -28.21
CA ALA A 6 31.60 -6.96 -28.30
C ALA A 6 31.59 -5.79 -29.32
N ARG A 7 32.67 -5.58 -30.09
CA ARG A 7 32.79 -4.47 -31.05
C ARG A 7 32.82 -4.87 -32.54
N VAL A 8 32.51 -6.13 -32.88
CA VAL A 8 32.60 -6.63 -34.27
C VAL A 8 31.24 -7.05 -34.87
N ALA A 9 30.13 -6.97 -34.13
CA ALA A 9 28.80 -7.34 -34.64
C ALA A 9 28.00 -6.17 -35.26
N ALA A 10 28.68 -5.12 -35.76
CA ALA A 10 28.04 -3.95 -36.34
C ALA A 10 28.73 -3.52 -37.65
N ALA A 11 28.77 -4.40 -38.64
CA ALA A 11 28.98 -4.03 -40.04
C ALA A 11 28.66 -5.23 -40.95
N ILE A 12 27.95 -4.95 -42.06
CA ILE A 12 27.56 -5.86 -43.16
C ILE A 12 26.31 -6.70 -42.81
N GLY A 13 25.15 -6.56 -43.42
CA GLY A 13 24.71 -5.90 -44.65
C GLY A 13 23.63 -6.79 -45.30
N GLY A 14 22.43 -6.26 -45.58
CA GLY A 14 21.35 -7.05 -46.18
C GLY A 14 20.08 -6.24 -46.45
N THR A 15 20.04 -5.60 -47.62
CA THR A 15 18.99 -4.74 -48.19
C THR A 15 17.66 -5.46 -48.48
N LYS A 16 16.51 -4.78 -48.30
CA LYS A 16 15.36 -4.82 -49.24
C LYS A 16 14.31 -3.73 -49.00
N ALA A 17 14.13 -2.91 -50.04
CA ALA A 17 12.95 -2.22 -50.60
C ALA A 17 11.97 -1.35 -49.76
N LYS A 18 11.70 -0.18 -50.34
CA LYS A 18 10.70 0.86 -49.99
C LYS A 18 9.24 0.41 -50.21
N GLY A 19 8.31 0.94 -49.41
CA GLY A 19 6.90 1.09 -49.80
C GLY A 19 5.90 1.33 -48.66
N GLY A 20 5.34 2.55 -48.57
CA GLY A 20 3.94 2.86 -48.23
C GLY A 20 3.33 2.44 -46.88
N LEU A 21 3.01 3.46 -46.05
CA LEU A 21 1.92 3.48 -45.03
C LEU A 21 1.92 2.40 -43.94
N ASN A 22 2.67 2.65 -42.86
CA ASN A 22 2.58 1.89 -41.61
C ASN A 22 1.42 2.41 -40.73
N VAL A 23 0.25 1.79 -40.84
CA VAL A 23 -0.79 1.82 -39.79
C VAL A 23 -0.90 0.41 -39.22
N GLY A 24 -0.57 0.23 -37.95
CA GLY A 24 -0.63 -1.07 -37.28
C GLY A 24 -2.08 -1.57 -37.16
N LEU A 25 -2.34 -2.76 -37.72
CA LEU A 25 -3.60 -3.49 -37.60
C LEU A 25 -3.77 -4.03 -36.17
N HIS A 26 -4.99 -3.95 -35.63
CA HIS A 26 -5.33 -4.33 -34.26
C HIS A 26 -5.42 -5.87 -34.10
N PRO A 27 -4.96 -6.46 -32.98
CA PRO A 27 -4.77 -7.92 -32.77
C PRO A 27 -6.05 -8.78 -32.68
N VAL A 28 -7.19 -8.30 -33.18
CA VAL A 28 -8.48 -9.02 -33.16
C VAL A 28 -8.79 -9.70 -34.51
N LEU A 29 -8.01 -9.42 -35.56
CA LEU A 29 -8.23 -9.96 -36.91
C LEU A 29 -7.33 -11.16 -37.28
N GLU A 30 -6.48 -11.63 -36.37
CA GLU A 30 -5.52 -12.72 -36.63
C GLU A 30 -6.08 -14.13 -36.34
N SER A 31 -7.28 -14.25 -35.76
CA SER A 31 -7.83 -15.54 -35.30
C SER A 31 -8.89 -16.18 -36.23
N LEU A 32 -8.98 -15.77 -37.50
CA LEU A 32 -10.09 -16.20 -38.39
C LEU A 32 -9.66 -16.93 -39.67
N SER A 33 -8.40 -17.37 -39.78
CA SER A 33 -7.96 -18.21 -40.89
C SER A 33 -7.32 -19.50 -40.39
N GLN A 34 -8.10 -20.59 -40.32
CA GLN A 34 -7.72 -21.91 -40.84
C GLN A 34 -8.80 -22.97 -40.52
N ALA A 35 -9.38 -23.52 -41.59
CA ALA A 35 -10.25 -24.70 -41.55
C ALA A 35 -9.62 -25.83 -42.39
N LYS A 36 -9.39 -27.00 -41.74
CA LYS A 36 -9.50 -28.43 -42.14
C LYS A 36 -9.05 -28.92 -43.55
N PRO A 37 -8.49 -30.15 -43.68
CA PRO A 37 -9.33 -31.37 -43.74
C PRO A 37 -8.76 -32.68 -43.12
N LEU A 38 -9.63 -33.71 -43.09
CA LEU A 38 -9.46 -35.09 -42.60
C LEU A 38 -8.64 -36.01 -43.54
N GLY A 39 -8.01 -37.07 -42.98
CA GLY A 39 -7.74 -38.31 -43.73
C GLY A 39 -6.72 -39.32 -43.17
N ARG A 40 -7.21 -40.33 -42.41
CA ARG A 40 -6.94 -41.81 -42.42
C ARG A 40 -5.54 -42.45 -42.21
N THR A 41 -5.58 -43.55 -41.40
CA THR A 41 -4.70 -44.77 -41.27
C THR A 41 -3.30 -44.57 -40.66
N SER A 42 -2.72 -45.41 -39.78
CA SER A 42 -3.03 -46.75 -39.22
C SER A 42 -2.05 -47.08 -38.07
N ASP A 43 -2.47 -47.96 -37.15
CA ASP A 43 -1.70 -48.90 -36.27
C ASP A 43 -0.69 -48.30 -35.25
N VAL A 44 -0.75 -48.58 -33.94
CA VAL A 44 -0.51 -49.87 -33.25
C VAL A 44 -1.01 -49.77 -31.79
N LYS A 45 -1.41 -50.91 -31.23
CA LYS A 45 -2.17 -51.15 -29.99
C LYS A 45 -1.43 -50.91 -28.65
N PRO A 46 -2.20 -50.80 -27.54
CA PRO A 46 -1.75 -50.78 -26.15
C PRO A 46 -1.69 -52.19 -25.52
N SER A 47 -0.90 -52.33 -24.45
CA SER A 47 -0.85 -53.54 -23.61
C SER A 47 -1.51 -53.29 -22.26
N GLY A 48 -2.70 -53.88 -22.08
CA GLY A 48 -3.20 -54.30 -20.79
C GLY A 48 -3.26 -55.83 -20.79
N ILE A 49 -2.84 -56.47 -19.70
CA ILE A 49 -3.05 -57.90 -19.46
C ILE A 49 -3.73 -58.08 -18.12
N ARG A 50 -4.70 -59.00 -18.15
CA ARG A 50 -5.62 -59.47 -17.14
C ARG A 50 -5.52 -61.00 -17.15
N SER A 51 -5.57 -61.66 -16.00
CA SER A 51 -6.13 -63.01 -15.76
C SER A 51 -5.87 -63.40 -14.29
N GLN A 52 -6.55 -64.32 -13.61
CA GLN A 52 -7.84 -65.05 -13.68
C GLN A 52 -7.91 -65.91 -12.39
N PHE A 53 -9.11 -66.13 -11.82
CA PHE A 53 -9.68 -67.44 -11.41
C PHE A 53 -11.09 -67.18 -10.80
N GLU A 54 -12.19 -67.53 -11.45
CA GLU A 54 -13.02 -68.77 -11.43
C GLU A 54 -14.11 -68.79 -10.34
N THR A 55 -15.38 -69.01 -10.76
CA THR A 55 -16.12 -70.29 -10.57
C THR A 55 -17.50 -70.26 -11.30
N SER A 56 -17.67 -71.19 -12.26
CA SER A 56 -18.85 -72.03 -12.65
C SER A 56 -20.30 -71.51 -12.56
N SER A 57 -21.06 -71.36 -13.66
CA SER A 57 -21.92 -72.35 -14.41
C SER A 57 -23.35 -72.50 -13.83
N ALA A 58 -24.49 -72.60 -14.54
CA ALA A 58 -24.82 -72.73 -15.97
C ALA A 58 -26.31 -72.36 -16.26
N ASN A 59 -26.60 -72.14 -17.55
CA ASN A 59 -27.89 -71.90 -18.22
C ASN A 59 -28.92 -73.05 -18.13
N SER A 60 -30.23 -72.76 -18.26
CA SER A 60 -30.97 -72.89 -19.54
C SER A 60 -32.50 -72.84 -19.43
N SER A 61 -33.05 -72.22 -20.47
CA SER A 61 -34.39 -72.22 -21.10
C SER A 61 -35.45 -73.27 -20.76
N GLY A 62 -36.73 -72.88 -20.95
CA GLY A 62 -37.69 -73.75 -21.66
C GLY A 62 -39.14 -73.66 -21.20
N TYR A 63 -39.96 -72.99 -22.00
CA TYR A 63 -41.42 -72.92 -21.90
C TYR A 63 -42.06 -74.25 -22.37
N ARG A 64 -43.11 -74.76 -21.70
CA ARG A 64 -44.41 -75.19 -22.29
C ARG A 64 -45.31 -75.94 -21.29
N THR A 65 -46.47 -75.32 -21.07
CA THR A 65 -47.84 -75.83 -20.91
C THR A 65 -48.11 -77.33 -20.66
N SER A 66 -48.95 -77.62 -19.67
CA SER A 66 -49.99 -78.65 -19.77
C SER A 66 -51.22 -78.27 -18.94
N ASP A 67 -52.34 -78.23 -19.63
CA ASP A 67 -53.72 -78.11 -19.16
C ASP A 67 -54.26 -79.49 -18.74
N ALA A 68 -55.37 -79.45 -18.01
CA ALA A 68 -56.45 -80.41 -17.92
C ALA A 68 -56.42 -81.49 -16.82
N SER A 69 -57.32 -81.22 -15.85
CA SER A 69 -58.40 -82.10 -15.39
C SER A 69 -58.16 -83.00 -14.17
N GLY A 70 -58.63 -82.51 -13.02
CA GLY A 70 -59.88 -83.01 -12.45
C GLY A 70 -59.84 -84.27 -11.59
N ARG A 71 -59.82 -84.10 -10.26
CA ARG A 71 -60.74 -84.82 -9.37
C ARG A 71 -61.09 -83.96 -8.16
N ASN A 72 -62.37 -83.69 -8.06
CA ASN A 72 -63.07 -83.00 -6.98
C ASN A 72 -63.13 -83.89 -5.73
N ARG A 73 -62.88 -83.34 -4.53
CA ARG A 73 -63.88 -83.22 -3.42
C ARG A 73 -63.26 -83.05 -2.02
N ASN A 74 -63.78 -82.03 -1.36
CA ASN A 74 -64.08 -81.89 0.07
C ASN A 74 -62.95 -81.54 1.04
N GLY A 75 -63.13 -80.38 1.69
CA GLY A 75 -62.37 -79.96 2.86
C GLY A 75 -62.38 -78.45 3.03
N THR A 76 -63.54 -77.86 3.27
CA THR A 76 -63.72 -76.49 3.74
C THR A 76 -62.89 -76.25 5.00
N GLN A 77 -61.67 -75.74 4.87
CA GLN A 77 -60.97 -75.14 6.01
C GLN A 77 -61.38 -73.68 6.11
N SER A 78 -62.41 -73.48 6.94
CA SER A 78 -62.81 -72.19 7.50
C SER A 78 -61.61 -71.49 8.11
N ASN A 79 -61.35 -70.25 7.70
CA ASN A 79 -60.32 -69.40 8.27
C ASN A 79 -60.73 -69.05 9.72
N PRO A 80 -59.99 -69.47 10.75
CA PRO A 80 -60.41 -69.37 12.17
C PRO A 80 -60.48 -67.94 12.71
N TYR A 81 -60.14 -66.92 11.89
CA TYR A 81 -60.27 -65.50 12.22
C TYR A 81 -61.28 -64.76 11.32
N PHE A 82 -61.97 -65.46 10.42
CA PHE A 82 -62.97 -64.88 9.51
C PHE A 82 -64.38 -65.13 10.06
N ASN A 83 -65.00 -64.09 10.63
CA ASN A 83 -66.34 -64.19 11.21
C ASN A 83 -67.40 -63.78 10.18
N GLU A 84 -67.96 -64.75 9.48
CA GLU A 84 -68.95 -64.56 8.40
C GLU A 84 -70.31 -64.03 8.91
N GLN A 85 -70.54 -64.03 10.23
CA GLN A 85 -71.74 -63.44 10.86
C GLN A 85 -71.75 -61.91 10.91
N LEU A 86 -70.65 -61.22 10.55
CA LEU A 86 -70.60 -59.76 10.45
C LEU A 86 -70.89 -59.21 9.04
N ALA A 87 -70.95 -60.07 8.02
CA ALA A 87 -71.12 -59.67 6.62
C ALA A 87 -72.57 -59.77 6.09
N ALA A 88 -73.47 -60.40 6.85
CA ALA A 88 -74.88 -60.60 6.47
C ALA A 88 -75.83 -59.93 7.48
N GLN A 89 -75.83 -58.60 7.52
CA GLN A 89 -76.90 -57.80 8.13
C GLN A 89 -77.44 -56.81 7.09
N PRO A 90 -78.77 -56.73 6.88
CA PRO A 90 -79.37 -55.76 5.97
C PRO A 90 -79.38 -54.35 6.58
N ALA A 91 -79.15 -53.37 5.69
CA ALA A 91 -79.42 -51.92 5.76
C ALA A 91 -79.68 -51.26 7.14
N GLY A 92 -78.76 -50.39 7.57
CA GLY A 92 -79.05 -49.46 8.69
C GLY A 92 -77.91 -48.59 9.23
N GLY A 93 -76.73 -48.53 8.61
CA GLY A 93 -75.61 -47.72 9.13
C GLY A 93 -74.77 -47.14 8.01
N LYS A 94 -74.48 -45.83 8.07
CA LYS A 94 -73.63 -45.10 7.10
C LYS A 94 -72.36 -45.92 6.84
N GLN A 95 -72.20 -46.41 5.60
CA GLN A 95 -70.96 -47.06 5.16
C GLN A 95 -69.79 -46.09 5.40
N ARG A 96 -68.84 -46.48 6.25
CA ARG A 96 -67.57 -45.75 6.38
C ARG A 96 -66.83 -45.91 5.05
N GLN A 97 -66.97 -44.92 4.18
CA GLN A 97 -66.15 -44.77 2.98
C GLN A 97 -64.68 -44.83 3.39
N ALA A 98 -63.92 -45.76 2.82
CA ALA A 98 -62.48 -45.82 3.05
C ALA A 98 -61.86 -44.50 2.61
N ARG A 99 -61.16 -43.81 3.51
CA ARG A 99 -60.52 -42.53 3.21
C ARG A 99 -59.54 -42.74 2.04
N PRO A 100 -59.64 -41.97 0.94
CA PRO A 100 -58.72 -42.11 -0.18
C PRO A 100 -57.30 -41.81 0.30
N LEU A 101 -56.35 -42.68 -0.07
CA LEU A 101 -54.95 -42.50 0.25
C LEU A 101 -54.42 -41.23 -0.45
N HIS A 102 -54.15 -40.19 0.34
CA HIS A 102 -53.59 -38.95 -0.16
C HIS A 102 -52.06 -39.09 -0.27
N PHE A 103 -51.60 -39.60 -1.40
CA PHE A 103 -50.18 -39.74 -1.68
C PHE A 103 -49.54 -38.37 -1.94
N HIS A 104 -48.47 -38.05 -1.21
CA HIS A 104 -47.69 -36.87 -1.49
C HIS A 104 -46.94 -37.01 -2.84
N PRO A 105 -46.84 -35.93 -3.63
CA PRO A 105 -46.15 -35.97 -4.90
C PRO A 105 -44.69 -36.39 -4.70
N LYS A 106 -44.19 -37.24 -5.61
CA LYS A 106 -42.82 -37.77 -5.57
C LYS A 106 -41.84 -36.59 -5.48
N GLY A 107 -40.96 -36.63 -4.49
CA GLY A 107 -39.96 -35.59 -4.26
C GLY A 107 -40.34 -34.50 -3.25
N LYS A 108 -41.60 -34.38 -2.80
CA LYS A 108 -41.99 -33.39 -1.77
C LYS A 108 -41.15 -33.48 -0.50
N PHE A 109 -41.02 -34.69 0.05
CA PHE A 109 -40.22 -34.93 1.25
C PHE A 109 -38.71 -34.91 0.99
N ILE A 110 -38.27 -35.22 -0.23
CA ILE A 110 -36.86 -35.12 -0.63
C ILE A 110 -36.44 -33.65 -0.68
N GLN A 111 -37.29 -32.77 -1.23
CA GLN A 111 -37.08 -31.33 -1.26
C GLN A 111 -37.13 -30.73 0.15
N GLN A 112 -38.08 -31.14 0.98
CA GLN A 112 -38.14 -30.72 2.39
C GLN A 112 -36.90 -31.15 3.16
N ALA A 113 -36.44 -32.40 3.00
CA ALA A 113 -35.22 -32.89 3.64
C ALA A 113 -33.97 -32.14 3.13
N ALA A 114 -33.90 -31.83 1.83
CA ALA A 114 -32.80 -31.04 1.27
C ALA A 114 -32.80 -29.59 1.79
N ALA A 115 -33.97 -28.98 1.95
CA ALA A 115 -34.11 -27.66 2.57
C ALA A 115 -33.66 -27.67 4.04
N LEU A 116 -34.05 -28.69 4.80
CA LEU A 116 -33.65 -28.88 6.20
C LEU A 116 -32.13 -29.07 6.33
N ARG A 117 -31.51 -29.89 5.46
CA ARG A 117 -30.04 -30.04 5.43
C ARG A 117 -29.31 -28.74 5.10
N ARG A 118 -29.85 -27.93 4.18
CA ARG A 118 -29.29 -26.60 3.89
C ARG A 118 -29.41 -25.66 5.10
N GLN A 119 -30.54 -25.68 5.80
CA GLN A 119 -30.70 -24.89 7.03
C GLN A 119 -29.69 -25.32 8.10
N VAL A 120 -29.54 -26.63 8.35
CA VAL A 120 -28.55 -27.17 9.29
C VAL A 120 -27.12 -26.78 8.88
N ALA A 121 -26.77 -26.88 7.59
CA ALA A 121 -25.45 -26.48 7.10
C ALA A 121 -25.18 -24.98 7.29
N LEU A 122 -26.19 -24.12 7.09
CA LEU A 122 -26.08 -22.68 7.34
C LEU A 122 -25.96 -22.38 8.84
N GLU A 123 -26.70 -23.08 9.70
CA GLU A 123 -26.57 -22.95 11.15
C GLU A 123 -25.21 -23.42 11.65
N GLU A 124 -24.69 -24.53 11.12
CA GLU A 124 -23.35 -25.03 11.43
C GLU A 124 -22.26 -24.04 10.97
N MET A 125 -22.41 -23.45 9.78
CA MET A 125 -21.53 -22.40 9.29
C MET A 125 -21.58 -21.16 10.19
N LYS A 126 -22.76 -20.68 10.58
CA LYS A 126 -22.92 -19.57 11.54
C LYS A 126 -22.27 -19.89 12.88
N LYS A 127 -22.44 -21.11 13.39
CA LYS A 127 -21.84 -21.57 14.64
C LYS A 127 -20.30 -21.62 14.55
N ARG A 128 -19.74 -22.06 13.42
CA ARG A 128 -18.29 -22.00 13.15
C ARG A 128 -17.76 -20.57 13.13
N ILE A 129 -18.45 -19.66 12.43
CA ILE A 129 -18.07 -18.24 12.38
C ILE A 129 -18.10 -17.63 13.78
N ALA A 130 -19.18 -17.83 14.54
CA ALA A 130 -19.28 -17.33 15.91
C ALA A 130 -18.18 -17.90 16.84
N ALA A 131 -17.83 -19.18 16.69
CA ALA A 131 -16.74 -19.79 17.43
C ALA A 131 -15.36 -19.21 17.05
N GLN A 132 -15.12 -18.95 15.76
CA GLN A 132 -13.90 -18.29 15.30
C GLN A 132 -13.80 -16.84 15.79
N THR A 133 -14.88 -16.06 15.74
CA THR A 133 -14.90 -14.68 16.25
C THR A 133 -14.64 -14.63 17.76
N ARG A 134 -15.24 -15.54 18.54
CA ARG A 134 -14.94 -15.66 19.98
C ARG A 134 -13.49 -16.05 20.23
N LYS A 135 -12.96 -17.02 19.47
CA LYS A 135 -11.57 -17.45 19.60
C LYS A 135 -10.59 -16.31 19.30
N ALA A 136 -10.83 -15.53 18.25
CA ALA A 136 -10.00 -14.37 17.90
C ALA A 136 -10.04 -13.26 18.97
N GLY A 137 -11.20 -12.98 19.55
CA GLY A 137 -11.32 -12.02 20.66
C GLY A 137 -10.57 -12.47 21.92
N ILE A 138 -10.66 -13.76 22.26
CA ILE A 138 -9.95 -14.35 23.40
C ILE A 138 -8.43 -14.37 23.14
N GLU A 139 -7.97 -14.60 21.90
CA GLU A 139 -6.54 -14.60 21.56
C GLU A 139 -5.91 -13.20 21.67
N ASP A 140 -6.65 -12.14 21.31
CA ASP A 140 -6.20 -10.76 21.49
C ASP A 140 -6.08 -10.38 22.98
N GLU A 141 -7.04 -10.80 23.82
CA GLU A 141 -6.99 -10.62 25.28
C GLU A 141 -5.84 -11.42 25.91
N MET A 142 -5.70 -12.70 25.56
CA MET A 142 -4.67 -13.59 26.09
C MET A 142 -3.24 -13.16 25.69
N ASN A 143 -3.05 -12.54 24.52
CA ASN A 143 -1.77 -11.98 24.12
C ASN A 143 -1.40 -10.70 24.90
N MET A 144 -2.39 -9.91 25.34
CA MET A 144 -2.13 -8.78 26.25
C MET A 144 -1.77 -9.28 27.64
N GLU A 145 -2.49 -10.29 28.14
CA GLU A 145 -2.22 -10.90 29.45
C GLU A 145 -0.82 -11.51 29.53
N LYS A 146 -0.35 -12.19 28.48
CA LYS A 146 1.04 -12.73 28.45
C LYS A 146 2.11 -11.66 28.61
N ASN A 147 1.90 -10.46 28.08
CA ASN A 147 2.85 -9.34 28.24
C ASN A 147 2.74 -8.66 29.62
N LEU A 148 1.69 -8.94 30.38
CA LEU A 148 1.46 -8.46 31.75
C LEU A 148 1.91 -9.48 32.81
N VAL A 149 2.21 -10.72 32.42
CA VAL A 149 2.80 -11.72 33.31
C VAL A 149 4.24 -11.29 33.61
N VAL A 150 4.43 -10.76 34.81
CA VAL A 150 5.77 -10.50 35.36
C VAL A 150 6.42 -11.86 35.59
N GLU A 151 7.50 -12.15 34.84
CA GLU A 151 8.30 -13.33 35.11
C GLU A 151 8.85 -13.27 36.53
N ALA A 152 8.94 -14.42 37.21
CA ALA A 152 9.52 -14.46 38.55
C ALA A 152 10.97 -13.91 38.46
N PRO A 153 11.37 -13.02 39.39
CA PRO A 153 12.74 -12.54 39.45
C PRO A 153 13.71 -13.73 39.47
N PRO A 154 14.86 -13.66 38.76
CA PRO A 154 15.88 -14.68 38.88
C PRO A 154 16.40 -14.77 40.31
N ASP A 155 16.92 -15.94 40.70
CA ASP A 155 17.43 -16.18 42.06
C ASP A 155 18.59 -15.25 42.45
N ILE A 156 19.30 -14.70 41.45
CA ILE A 156 20.26 -13.61 41.60
C ILE A 156 20.14 -12.63 40.43
N GLU A 157 20.17 -11.33 40.72
CA GLU A 157 20.15 -10.30 39.68
C GLU A 157 21.54 -10.14 39.06
N TRP A 158 21.60 -9.83 37.76
CA TRP A 158 22.85 -9.82 36.97
C TRP A 158 23.93 -8.87 37.49
N PHE A 159 23.56 -7.84 38.26
CA PHE A 159 24.52 -6.90 38.85
C PHE A 159 25.13 -7.41 40.17
N ASP A 160 24.49 -8.38 40.83
CA ASP A 160 24.97 -8.98 42.09
C ASP A 160 25.70 -10.31 41.89
N GLU A 161 25.62 -10.91 40.70
CA GLU A 161 26.31 -12.16 40.32
C GLU A 161 27.82 -12.10 40.60
N GLY A 162 28.45 -10.93 40.42
CA GLY A 162 29.87 -10.73 40.70
C GLY A 162 30.22 -10.52 42.18
N LEU A 163 29.23 -10.31 43.05
CA LEU A 163 29.39 -9.95 44.46
C LEU A 163 29.10 -11.11 45.42
N VAL A 164 28.34 -12.12 44.97
CA VAL A 164 27.88 -13.23 45.81
C VAL A 164 28.29 -14.58 45.20
N ASP A 165 28.83 -15.49 46.01
CA ASP A 165 28.99 -16.90 45.64
C ASP A 165 27.67 -17.66 45.87
N GLY A 166 26.79 -17.67 44.87
CA GLY A 166 25.54 -18.46 44.87
C GLY A 166 24.26 -17.61 44.82
N THR A 167 23.28 -17.94 45.67
CA THR A 167 21.97 -17.26 45.76
C THR A 167 21.88 -16.31 46.95
N TYR A 168 20.94 -15.36 46.90
CA TYR A 168 20.70 -14.37 47.97
C TYR A 168 20.36 -14.96 49.34
N GLU A 169 19.94 -16.24 49.41
CA GLU A 169 19.62 -16.94 50.65
C GLU A 169 20.80 -17.00 51.64
N ASN A 170 22.04 -16.86 51.14
CA ASN A 170 23.25 -16.94 51.96
C ASN A 170 23.96 -15.59 52.12
N ILE A 171 23.27 -14.46 51.92
CA ILE A 171 23.84 -13.11 52.12
C ILE A 171 24.40 -12.92 53.54
N GLU A 172 23.77 -13.54 54.55
CA GLU A 172 24.21 -13.41 55.95
C GLU A 172 25.56 -14.10 56.22
N ASP A 173 26.03 -14.97 55.34
CA ASP A 173 27.32 -15.63 55.44
C ASP A 173 28.40 -14.78 54.76
N GLU A 174 29.12 -13.99 55.57
CA GLU A 174 30.22 -13.11 55.13
C GLU A 174 31.29 -13.87 54.31
N SER A 175 31.45 -15.19 54.51
CA SER A 175 32.42 -16.00 53.76
C SER A 175 32.06 -16.20 52.27
N ARG A 176 30.78 -16.05 51.94
CA ARG A 176 30.24 -16.19 50.57
C ARG A 176 30.11 -14.86 49.85
N LEU A 177 30.33 -13.75 50.54
CA LEU A 177 30.42 -12.43 49.93
C LEU A 177 31.83 -12.24 49.34
N LYS A 178 31.88 -11.80 48.07
CA LYS A 178 33.12 -11.43 47.39
C LYS A 178 33.41 -9.94 47.59
N LEU A 179 33.30 -9.43 48.81
CA LEU A 179 33.56 -8.01 49.10
C LEU A 179 35.03 -7.77 49.44
N ASP A 180 35.62 -8.67 50.25
CA ASP A 180 37.00 -8.52 50.75
C ASP A 180 38.00 -9.52 50.12
N LYS A 181 37.55 -10.33 49.15
CA LYS A 181 38.41 -11.30 48.42
C LYS A 181 39.26 -10.56 47.37
N GLU A 182 40.45 -11.06 47.08
CA GLU A 182 41.35 -10.46 46.07
C GLU A 182 40.74 -10.40 44.64
N ASP A 183 39.72 -11.23 44.36
CA ASP A 183 38.99 -11.31 43.09
C ASP A 183 37.67 -10.49 43.10
N THR A 184 37.55 -9.48 43.98
CA THR A 184 36.37 -8.62 44.05
C THR A 184 36.34 -7.55 42.95
N ILE A 185 35.13 -7.16 42.53
CA ILE A 185 34.89 -6.02 41.65
C ILE A 185 34.90 -4.71 42.46
N VAL A 186 34.67 -4.76 43.77
CA VAL A 186 34.57 -3.58 44.64
C VAL A 186 35.97 -3.12 45.02
N THR A 187 36.34 -1.92 44.59
CA THR A 187 37.63 -1.31 44.93
C THR A 187 37.42 0.04 45.60
N GLU A 188 38.48 0.59 46.20
CA GLU A 188 38.49 1.96 46.75
C GLU A 188 38.29 3.05 45.68
N TYR A 189 38.42 2.71 44.40
CA TYR A 189 38.38 3.66 43.30
C TYR A 189 36.96 3.97 42.85
N ILE A 190 36.67 5.27 42.70
CA ILE A 190 35.42 5.75 42.14
C ILE A 190 35.60 5.96 40.63
N GLN A 191 34.93 5.11 39.84
CA GLN A 191 34.89 5.27 38.39
C GLN A 191 34.02 6.47 38.00
N HIS A 192 34.61 7.41 37.29
CA HIS A 192 33.85 8.47 36.62
C HIS A 192 33.48 7.96 35.22
N PRO A 193 32.19 7.71 34.92
CA PRO A 193 31.78 7.17 33.64
C PRO A 193 32.15 8.13 32.50
N VAL A 194 32.32 7.58 31.30
CA VAL A 194 32.65 8.38 30.11
C VAL A 194 31.54 9.40 29.88
N ALA A 195 31.90 10.69 29.88
CA ALA A 195 30.97 11.76 29.54
C ALA A 195 30.56 11.62 28.06
N LEU A 196 29.32 11.17 27.83
CA LEU A 196 28.76 11.11 26.49
C LEU A 196 28.34 12.52 26.06
N GLU A 197 28.76 12.92 24.86
CA GLU A 197 28.28 14.17 24.26
C GLU A 197 26.74 14.11 24.10
N PRO A 198 26.01 15.17 24.46
CA PRO A 198 24.57 15.20 24.30
C PRO A 198 24.22 15.06 22.80
N PRO A 199 23.23 14.24 22.43
CA PRO A 199 22.83 14.08 21.03
C PRO A 199 22.52 15.40 20.31
N GLN A 200 22.06 16.40 21.07
CA GLN A 200 21.70 17.74 20.62
C GLN A 200 22.91 18.60 20.24
N GLU A 201 24.13 18.30 20.69
CA GLU A 201 25.33 19.06 20.28
C GLU A 201 25.65 18.90 18.78
N LYS A 202 25.20 17.80 18.15
CA LYS A 202 25.25 17.64 16.69
C LYS A 202 24.43 18.70 15.96
N ASN A 203 23.40 19.23 16.60
CA ASN A 203 22.59 20.32 16.09
C ASN A 203 23.23 21.67 16.46
N THR A 204 24.51 21.85 16.16
CA THR A 204 25.17 23.15 16.36
C THR A 204 24.38 24.22 15.61
N PRO A 205 23.83 25.25 16.30
CA PRO A 205 23.05 26.28 15.64
C PRO A 205 23.93 26.97 14.61
N ALA A 206 23.43 27.07 13.38
CA ALA A 206 24.15 27.76 12.32
C ALA A 206 24.54 29.17 12.79
N VAL A 207 25.74 29.62 12.41
CA VAL A 207 26.24 30.95 12.74
C VAL A 207 25.16 31.99 12.44
N LYS A 208 24.79 32.76 13.46
CA LYS A 208 23.70 33.73 13.37
C LYS A 208 23.91 34.64 12.16
N PRO A 209 22.97 34.69 11.21
CA PRO A 209 23.13 35.55 10.04
C PRO A 209 23.21 37.01 10.47
N MET A 210 24.24 37.71 10.01
CA MET A 210 24.40 39.14 10.26
C MET A 210 23.50 39.93 9.31
N TYR A 211 22.45 40.54 9.86
CA TYR A 211 21.56 41.39 9.09
C TYR A 211 22.11 42.81 8.99
N LEU A 212 22.15 43.35 7.78
CA LEU A 212 22.50 44.74 7.54
C LEU A 212 21.26 45.63 7.60
N THR A 213 21.40 46.80 8.19
CA THR A 213 20.37 47.85 8.13
C THR A 213 20.16 48.32 6.68
N SER A 214 18.99 48.89 6.37
CA SER A 214 18.73 49.42 5.02
C SER A 214 19.73 50.49 4.58
N LYS A 215 20.31 51.25 5.53
CA LYS A 215 21.36 52.24 5.25
C LYS A 215 22.67 51.56 4.84
N GLU A 216 23.08 50.51 5.54
CA GLU A 216 24.26 49.72 5.19
C GLU A 216 24.09 48.96 3.88
N GLN A 217 22.92 48.38 3.64
CA GLN A 217 22.61 47.73 2.35
C GLN A 217 22.73 48.73 1.18
N LYS A 218 22.22 49.96 1.35
CA LYS A 218 22.37 51.05 0.36
C LYS A 218 23.84 51.44 0.18
N LYS A 219 24.61 51.57 1.27
CA LYS A 219 26.05 51.88 1.24
C LYS A 219 26.84 50.81 0.49
N LEU A 220 26.64 49.54 0.83
CA LEU A 220 27.29 48.39 0.20
C LEU A 220 26.94 48.31 -1.30
N ARG A 221 25.66 48.48 -1.66
CA ARG A 221 25.22 48.51 -3.06
C ARG A 221 25.88 49.65 -3.85
N ARG A 222 25.98 50.85 -3.25
CA ARG A 222 26.64 52.01 -3.88
C ARG A 222 28.14 51.76 -4.08
N GLN A 223 28.82 51.23 -3.08
CA GLN A 223 30.25 50.89 -3.17
C GLN A 223 30.51 49.82 -4.23
N ARG A 224 29.72 48.74 -4.27
CA ARG A 224 29.83 47.70 -5.31
C ARG A 224 29.63 48.26 -6.72
N ARG A 225 28.59 49.07 -6.93
CA ARG A 225 28.35 49.74 -8.22
C ARG A 225 29.47 50.70 -8.61
N MET A 226 30.03 51.44 -7.66
CA MET A 226 31.15 52.34 -7.90
C MET A 226 32.41 51.57 -8.31
N ALA A 227 32.70 50.46 -7.64
CA ALA A 227 33.82 49.59 -7.99
C ALA A 227 33.65 48.99 -9.39
N GLU A 228 32.48 48.43 -9.70
CA GLU A 228 32.17 47.85 -11.01
C GLU A 228 32.27 48.90 -12.14
N LEU A 229 31.74 50.10 -11.94
CA LEU A 229 31.87 51.21 -12.90
C LEU A 229 33.33 51.64 -13.08
N LYS A 230 34.11 51.72 -11.99
CA LYS A 230 35.53 52.09 -12.05
C LYS A 230 36.35 51.03 -12.79
N GLU A 231 36.03 49.75 -12.60
CA GLU A 231 36.63 48.64 -13.33
C GLU A 231 36.28 48.68 -14.82
N GLN A 232 35.02 48.91 -15.18
CA GLN A 232 34.59 49.08 -16.57
C GLN A 232 35.28 50.28 -17.24
N GLN A 233 35.37 51.41 -16.55
CA GLN A 233 36.09 52.59 -17.05
C GLN A 233 37.57 52.31 -17.24
N ALA A 234 38.21 51.59 -16.33
CA ALA A 234 39.59 51.17 -16.48
C ALA A 234 39.75 50.26 -17.70
N LYS A 235 38.88 49.26 -17.89
CA LYS A 235 38.87 48.38 -19.08
C LYS A 235 38.74 49.17 -20.39
N ILE A 236 37.88 50.19 -20.43
CA ILE A 236 37.74 51.09 -21.59
C ILE A 236 39.01 51.91 -21.80
N ARG A 237 39.60 52.47 -20.73
CA ARG A 237 40.84 53.25 -20.81
C ARG A 237 42.03 52.43 -21.28
N LEU A 238 42.07 51.15 -20.92
CA LEU A 238 43.08 50.18 -21.39
C LEU A 238 42.78 49.67 -22.82
N GLY A 239 41.63 49.99 -23.41
CA GLY A 239 41.25 49.54 -24.75
C GLY A 239 40.80 48.07 -24.84
N LEU A 240 40.58 47.41 -23.70
CA LEU A 240 40.11 46.01 -23.64
C LEU A 240 38.63 45.87 -24.03
N VAL A 241 37.84 46.94 -23.82
CA VAL A 241 36.41 46.99 -24.14
C VAL A 241 36.12 48.31 -24.87
N PRO A 242 35.43 48.28 -26.03
CA PRO A 242 35.06 49.50 -26.74
C PRO A 242 34.05 50.31 -25.91
N ALA A 243 34.08 51.64 -26.06
CA ALA A 243 33.11 52.51 -25.40
C ALA A 243 31.68 52.13 -25.82
N PRO A 244 30.74 51.96 -24.88
CA PRO A 244 29.38 51.53 -25.20
C PRO A 244 28.66 52.61 -26.05
N PRO A 245 27.91 52.21 -27.08
CA PRO A 245 27.19 53.17 -27.94
C PRO A 245 26.09 53.92 -27.16
N PRO A 246 25.69 55.12 -27.62
CA PRO A 246 24.69 55.94 -26.94
C PRO A 246 23.34 55.23 -26.86
N LYS A 247 22.68 55.33 -25.71
CA LYS A 247 21.40 54.69 -25.46
C LYS A 247 20.26 55.44 -26.18
N VAL A 248 19.83 54.94 -27.34
CA VAL A 248 18.72 55.57 -28.10
C VAL A 248 17.35 55.03 -27.65
N LYS A 249 16.33 55.89 -27.67
CA LYS A 249 14.91 55.60 -27.41
C LYS A 249 14.10 56.29 -28.53
N LYS A 250 12.87 55.84 -28.81
CA LYS A 250 11.98 56.53 -29.77
C LYS A 250 11.86 58.03 -29.48
N SER A 251 11.73 58.41 -28.20
CA SER A 251 11.66 59.82 -27.79
C SER A 251 12.97 60.61 -27.96
N ASN A 252 14.14 59.95 -27.93
CA ASN A 252 15.45 60.60 -28.07
C ASN A 252 16.05 60.43 -29.48
N MET A 253 15.32 59.76 -30.38
CA MET A 253 15.79 59.41 -31.72
C MET A 253 16.14 60.65 -32.54
N MET A 254 15.21 61.63 -32.62
CA MET A 254 15.45 62.87 -33.36
C MET A 254 16.58 63.71 -32.79
N ARG A 255 16.92 63.55 -31.50
CA ARG A 255 18.03 64.28 -30.88
C ARG A 255 19.39 63.65 -31.19
N VAL A 256 19.44 62.33 -31.31
CA VAL A 256 20.70 61.57 -31.53
C VAL A 256 21.00 61.38 -33.00
N TYR A 257 19.98 61.15 -33.82
CA TYR A 257 20.10 60.86 -35.25
C TYR A 257 19.39 61.93 -36.10
N ALA A 258 19.35 63.19 -35.66
CA ALA A 258 18.67 64.29 -36.37
C ALA A 258 19.01 64.31 -37.88
N ASP A 259 20.31 64.38 -38.17
CA ASP A 259 20.84 64.53 -39.53
C ASP A 259 20.55 63.30 -40.41
N SER A 260 20.51 62.10 -39.81
CA SER A 260 20.20 60.86 -40.51
C SER A 260 18.69 60.63 -40.67
N ALA A 261 17.90 61.07 -39.69
CA ALA A 261 16.45 60.92 -39.68
C ALA A 261 15.77 61.87 -40.68
N VAL A 262 16.39 63.02 -40.97
CA VAL A 262 15.93 63.94 -42.04
C VAL A 262 16.13 63.31 -43.42
N LYS A 263 17.16 62.47 -43.60
CA LYS A 263 17.41 61.77 -44.88
C LYS A 263 16.49 60.56 -45.05
N ASP A 264 16.49 59.64 -44.08
CA ASP A 264 15.72 58.39 -44.14
C ASP A 264 15.04 58.08 -42.78
N PRO A 265 13.83 58.61 -42.53
CA PRO A 265 13.17 58.47 -41.22
C PRO A 265 12.85 57.01 -40.87
N THR A 266 12.42 56.21 -41.85
CA THR A 266 12.06 54.79 -41.65
C THR A 266 13.27 53.93 -41.31
N ALA A 267 14.43 54.20 -41.93
CA ALA A 267 15.66 53.44 -41.67
C ALA A 267 16.18 53.70 -40.25
N VAL A 268 16.13 54.97 -39.81
CA VAL A 268 16.50 55.34 -38.43
C VAL A 268 15.51 54.76 -37.43
N GLU A 269 14.20 54.77 -37.72
CA GLU A 269 13.22 54.15 -36.83
C GLU A 269 13.46 52.65 -36.68
N ASN A 270 13.71 51.94 -37.79
CA ASN A 270 14.03 50.51 -37.78
C ASN A 270 15.31 50.20 -36.99
N LEU A 271 16.35 51.04 -37.13
CA LEU A 271 17.59 50.91 -36.36
C LEU A 271 17.33 51.08 -34.86
N VAL A 272 16.56 52.10 -34.47
CA VAL A 272 16.20 52.36 -33.06
C VAL A 272 15.31 51.24 -32.51
N ASN A 273 14.34 50.75 -33.29
CA ASN A 273 13.51 49.61 -32.96
C ASN A 273 14.35 48.35 -32.74
N ARG A 274 15.34 48.09 -33.63
CA ARG A 274 16.28 46.98 -33.48
C ARG A 274 17.09 47.10 -32.19
N GLN A 275 17.65 48.27 -31.89
CA GLN A 275 18.38 48.50 -30.63
C GLN A 275 17.49 48.36 -29.38
N ILE A 276 16.22 48.78 -29.45
CA ILE A 276 15.25 48.56 -28.37
C ILE A 276 14.99 47.07 -28.19
N ALA A 277 14.72 46.35 -29.28
CA ALA A 277 14.47 44.92 -29.28
C ALA A 277 15.68 44.12 -28.78
N GLU A 278 16.88 44.47 -29.24
CA GLU A 278 18.14 43.86 -28.80
C GLU A 278 18.36 44.06 -27.30
N ARG A 279 18.13 45.26 -26.76
CA ARG A 279 18.21 45.48 -25.30
C ARG A 279 17.18 44.66 -24.52
N GLN A 280 15.96 44.54 -25.06
CA GLN A 280 14.91 43.74 -24.43
C GLN A 280 15.29 42.25 -24.46
N GLN A 281 15.80 41.77 -25.60
CA GLN A 281 16.27 40.41 -25.78
C GLN A 281 17.44 40.09 -24.85
N ASN A 282 18.46 40.96 -24.77
CA ASN A 282 19.58 40.79 -23.86
C ASN A 282 19.13 40.75 -22.39
N HIS A 283 18.12 41.55 -22.03
CA HIS A 283 17.52 41.49 -20.69
C HIS A 283 16.79 40.16 -20.42
N LEU A 284 16.03 39.66 -21.39
CA LEU A 284 15.34 38.37 -21.29
C LEU A 284 16.34 37.21 -21.22
N GLN A 285 17.35 37.20 -22.10
CA GLN A 285 18.43 36.21 -22.11
C GLN A 285 19.18 36.20 -20.77
N ALA A 286 19.59 37.37 -20.26
CA ALA A 286 20.27 37.45 -18.97
C ALA A 286 19.37 37.01 -17.78
N ASN A 287 18.04 37.09 -17.91
CA ASN A 287 17.12 36.56 -16.91
C ASN A 287 16.92 35.05 -17.04
N GLU A 288 16.90 34.53 -18.26
CA GLU A 288 16.86 33.10 -18.55
C GLU A 288 18.13 32.40 -18.09
N GLU A 289 19.30 32.99 -18.37
CA GLU A 289 20.61 32.51 -17.88
C GLU A 289 20.69 32.47 -16.35
N ARG A 290 20.08 33.45 -15.66
CA ARG A 290 20.02 33.49 -14.19
C ARG A 290 18.95 32.58 -13.58
N LYS A 291 17.98 32.11 -14.39
CA LYS A 291 16.86 31.31 -13.90
C LYS A 291 17.35 29.89 -13.74
N LEU A 292 17.30 29.39 -12.50
CA LEU A 292 17.65 28.01 -12.23
C LEU A 292 16.84 27.06 -13.12
N THR A 293 17.52 26.07 -13.67
CA THR A 293 16.90 25.00 -14.45
C THR A 293 15.97 24.18 -13.55
N LYS A 294 15.12 23.34 -14.16
CA LYS A 294 14.20 22.49 -13.38
C LYS A 294 14.97 21.51 -12.48
N GLU A 295 16.08 20.98 -12.98
CA GLU A 295 16.97 20.06 -12.28
C GLU A 295 17.65 20.76 -11.09
N GLU A 296 18.26 21.92 -11.32
CA GLU A 296 18.89 22.71 -10.23
C GLU A 296 17.90 23.11 -9.13
N LYS A 297 16.63 23.37 -9.49
CA LYS A 297 15.58 23.66 -8.49
C LYS A 297 15.24 22.43 -7.67
N HIS A 298 15.17 21.26 -8.31
CA HIS A 298 14.91 20.00 -7.63
C HIS A 298 16.06 19.66 -6.68
N ASP A 299 17.31 19.80 -7.12
CA ASP A 299 18.48 19.52 -6.29
C ASP A 299 18.58 20.49 -5.12
N LYS A 300 18.27 21.77 -5.35
CA LYS A 300 18.17 22.76 -4.27
C LYS A 300 17.08 22.43 -3.25
N LEU A 301 15.93 21.90 -3.71
CA LEU A 301 14.85 21.45 -2.83
C LEU A 301 15.30 20.24 -2.00
N ALA A 302 15.87 19.23 -2.65
CA ALA A 302 16.36 18.01 -2.00
C ALA A 302 17.44 18.33 -0.95
N ALA A 303 18.41 19.19 -1.30
CA ALA A 303 19.44 19.63 -0.36
C ALA A 303 18.85 20.42 0.83
N ASN A 304 17.78 21.18 0.63
CA ASN A 304 17.11 21.87 1.75
C ASN A 304 16.34 20.90 2.64
N GLN A 305 15.67 19.89 2.07
CA GLN A 305 14.96 18.85 2.81
C GLN A 305 15.94 17.99 3.63
N GLU A 306 17.10 17.66 3.06
CA GLU A 306 18.17 16.94 3.76
C GLU A 306 18.74 17.76 4.93
N LYS A 307 19.03 19.05 4.70
CA LYS A 307 19.45 19.97 5.77
C LYS A 307 18.41 20.12 6.87
N ASP A 308 17.13 20.05 6.54
CA ASP A 308 16.06 20.12 7.51
C ASP A 308 15.98 18.84 8.35
N ALA A 309 16.05 17.67 7.70
CA ALA A 309 16.09 16.38 8.38
C ALA A 309 17.36 16.18 9.23
N ALA A 310 18.48 16.81 8.85
CA ALA A 310 19.72 16.76 9.61
C ALA A 310 19.63 17.48 10.97
N LYS A 311 18.69 18.42 11.15
CA LYS A 311 18.47 19.09 12.44
C LYS A 311 17.71 18.23 13.43
N GLY A 312 17.06 17.16 12.97
CA GLY A 312 16.18 16.35 13.79
C GLY A 312 15.11 15.68 12.93
N ILE A 313 14.69 14.50 13.37
CA ILE A 313 13.60 13.76 12.76
C ILE A 313 12.40 13.89 13.69
N HIS A 314 11.31 14.44 13.18
CA HIS A 314 10.03 14.49 13.86
C HIS A 314 9.12 13.40 13.32
N VAL A 315 8.31 12.82 14.20
CA VAL A 315 7.37 11.74 13.90
C VAL A 315 5.96 12.21 14.20
N LEU A 316 5.03 11.93 13.28
CA LEU A 316 3.61 12.12 13.44
C LEU A 316 2.88 10.80 13.23
N VAL A 317 1.92 10.52 14.09
CA VAL A 317 1.05 9.34 13.99
C VAL A 317 -0.39 9.80 13.91
N PHE A 318 -1.09 9.43 12.84
CA PHE A 318 -2.49 9.74 12.64
C PHE A 318 -3.35 8.47 12.64
N LYS A 319 -4.52 8.57 13.27
CA LYS A 319 -5.61 7.60 13.18
C LYS A 319 -6.69 8.13 12.23
N ILE A 320 -7.10 7.29 11.28
CA ILE A 320 -8.18 7.60 10.33
C ILE A 320 -9.18 6.45 10.33
N ASN A 321 -10.48 6.74 10.43
CA ASN A 321 -11.51 5.69 10.52
C ASN A 321 -11.58 4.85 9.23
N SER A 322 -11.65 5.50 8.08
CA SER A 322 -11.74 4.83 6.77
C SER A 322 -10.90 5.54 5.71
N LEU A 323 -10.17 4.75 4.93
CA LEU A 323 -9.40 5.18 3.76
C LEU A 323 -10.02 4.67 2.45
N ALA A 324 -11.33 4.44 2.41
CA ALA A 324 -12.04 3.96 1.21
C ALA A 324 -11.91 4.92 0.01
N ASN A 325 -11.88 6.23 0.24
CA ASN A 325 -11.68 7.22 -0.82
C ASN A 325 -10.24 7.15 -1.36
N GLY A 326 -10.11 6.82 -2.66
CA GLY A 326 -8.82 6.76 -3.35
C GLY A 326 -8.08 8.09 -3.43
N GLN A 327 -8.79 9.23 -3.43
CA GLN A 327 -8.16 10.55 -3.42
C GLN A 327 -7.43 10.82 -2.11
N HIS A 328 -7.98 10.41 -0.97
CA HIS A 328 -7.33 10.55 0.34
C HIS A 328 -6.03 9.77 0.37
N ARG A 329 -6.05 8.51 -0.07
CA ARG A 329 -4.84 7.67 -0.20
C ARG A 329 -3.79 8.30 -1.12
N PHE A 330 -4.22 8.83 -2.27
CA PHE A 330 -3.32 9.51 -3.20
C PHE A 330 -2.71 10.78 -2.58
N LYS A 331 -3.49 11.61 -1.89
CA LYS A 331 -3.01 12.82 -1.21
C LYS A 331 -2.01 12.47 -0.12
N ILE A 332 -2.30 11.48 0.73
CA ILE A 332 -1.40 10.96 1.78
C ILE A 332 -0.04 10.57 1.17
N GLN A 333 -0.07 9.68 0.16
CA GLN A 333 1.15 9.16 -0.44
C GLN A 333 1.93 10.23 -1.21
N LYS A 334 1.28 11.00 -2.08
CA LYS A 334 1.97 11.96 -2.94
C LYS A 334 2.55 13.13 -2.18
N ASN A 335 1.87 13.62 -1.13
CA ASN A 335 2.45 14.67 -0.31
C ASN A 335 3.62 14.13 0.53
N ALA A 336 3.55 12.88 1.02
CA ALA A 336 4.69 12.27 1.69
C ALA A 336 5.92 12.18 0.77
N GLU A 337 5.72 11.71 -0.47
CA GLU A 337 6.78 11.68 -1.49
C GLU A 337 7.33 13.09 -1.80
N GLN A 338 6.46 14.09 -2.05
CA GLN A 338 6.87 15.46 -2.38
C GLN A 338 7.63 16.17 -1.25
N TYR A 339 7.26 15.90 0.00
CA TYR A 339 7.93 16.46 1.17
C TYR A 339 9.13 15.60 1.64
N ALA A 340 9.50 14.57 0.88
CA ALA A 340 10.57 13.63 1.21
C ALA A 340 10.43 13.01 2.62
N LEU A 341 9.19 12.75 3.02
CA LEU A 341 8.85 12.08 4.27
C LEU A 341 9.02 10.57 4.11
N THR A 342 9.49 9.93 5.17
CA THR A 342 9.51 8.47 5.30
C THR A 342 8.40 8.04 6.25
N GLY A 343 8.01 6.77 6.24
CA GLY A 343 6.87 6.32 7.03
C GLY A 343 6.08 5.18 6.41
N ILE A 344 4.94 4.88 7.02
CA ILE A 344 4.04 3.82 6.56
C ILE A 344 2.57 4.21 6.75
N CYS A 345 1.76 3.93 5.73
CA CYS A 345 0.30 3.96 5.81
C CYS A 345 -0.21 2.51 5.93
N VAL A 346 -0.70 2.16 7.12
CA VAL A 346 -1.33 0.88 7.44
C VAL A 346 -2.84 1.02 7.22
N MET A 347 -3.34 0.30 6.23
CA MET A 347 -4.76 0.25 5.88
C MET A 347 -5.39 -1.00 6.46
N HIS A 348 -6.39 -0.83 7.32
CA HIS A 348 -7.07 -1.93 8.02
C HIS A 348 -8.56 -1.63 8.15
N PRO A 349 -9.44 -2.65 8.16
CA PRO A 349 -10.89 -2.48 8.05
C PRO A 349 -11.52 -1.63 9.16
N LYS A 350 -10.98 -1.68 10.39
CA LYS A 350 -11.55 -0.99 11.56
C LYS A 350 -10.98 0.41 11.77
N MET A 351 -9.69 0.59 11.48
CA MET A 351 -8.95 1.83 11.68
C MET A 351 -7.72 1.80 10.79
N ASN A 352 -7.27 2.96 10.36
CA ASN A 352 -6.06 3.12 9.56
C ASN A 352 -5.06 3.94 10.35
N LEU A 353 -3.79 3.60 10.24
CA LEU A 353 -2.69 4.29 10.92
C LEU A 353 -1.74 4.86 9.88
N VAL A 354 -1.44 6.15 9.97
CA VAL A 354 -0.42 6.79 9.14
C VAL A 354 0.70 7.27 10.04
N VAL A 355 1.88 6.69 9.88
CA VAL A 355 3.10 7.12 10.55
C VAL A 355 3.95 7.87 9.52
N ALA A 356 4.30 9.12 9.82
CA ALA A 356 5.15 9.96 8.98
C ALA A 356 6.33 10.50 9.79
N GLU A 357 7.53 10.40 9.23
CA GLU A 357 8.78 10.88 9.83
C GLU A 357 9.57 11.75 8.84
N GLY A 358 10.20 12.81 9.34
CA GLY A 358 11.00 13.71 8.51
C GLY A 358 11.42 14.99 9.21
N GLY A 359 11.93 15.95 8.45
CA GLY A 359 12.32 17.26 8.98
C GLY A 359 11.11 18.11 9.41
N GLU A 360 11.34 19.02 10.35
CA GLU A 360 10.32 19.89 10.97
C GLU A 360 9.46 20.64 9.95
N HIS A 361 10.07 21.17 8.88
CA HIS A 361 9.37 21.90 7.83
C HIS A 361 8.36 21.00 7.10
N SER A 362 8.83 19.83 6.66
CA SER A 362 8.03 18.85 5.92
C SER A 362 6.90 18.31 6.81
N ILE A 363 7.21 17.99 8.06
CA ILE A 363 6.27 17.47 9.06
C ILE A 363 5.15 18.47 9.36
N ARG A 364 5.48 19.74 9.58
CA ARG A 364 4.47 20.79 9.79
C ARG A 364 3.55 21.01 8.59
N LYS A 365 4.09 20.91 7.37
CA LYS A 365 3.27 20.97 6.14
C LYS A 365 2.35 19.76 6.02
N TYR A 366 2.84 18.58 6.40
CA TYR A 366 2.07 17.35 6.38
C TYR A 366 0.98 17.31 7.45
N LYS A 367 1.27 17.79 8.67
CA LYS A 367 0.27 17.98 9.73
C LYS A 367 -0.88 18.87 9.27
N LYS A 368 -0.56 20.03 8.67
CA LYS A 368 -1.56 20.92 8.08
C LYS A 368 -2.35 20.26 6.95
N LEU A 369 -1.72 19.40 6.14
CA LEU A 369 -2.43 18.63 5.13
C LEU A 369 -3.44 17.68 5.77
N MET A 370 -2.99 16.89 6.74
CA MET A 370 -3.77 15.80 7.33
C MET A 370 -4.91 16.30 8.22
N LEU A 371 -4.76 17.44 8.88
CA LEU A 371 -5.77 17.96 9.80
C LEU A 371 -6.67 19.04 9.17
N ASP A 372 -6.11 19.94 8.36
CA ASP A 372 -6.85 21.14 7.91
C ASP A 372 -7.26 21.12 6.43
N ARG A 373 -6.49 20.46 5.56
CA ARG A 373 -6.67 20.59 4.09
C ARG A 373 -7.45 19.44 3.46
N ILE A 374 -7.39 18.25 4.06
CA ILE A 374 -8.15 17.10 3.59
C ILE A 374 -9.49 17.12 4.29
N ASP A 375 -10.58 17.21 3.52
CA ASP A 375 -11.90 16.95 4.03
C ASP A 375 -12.13 15.43 4.08
N TRP A 376 -12.05 14.87 5.29
CA TRP A 376 -12.17 13.42 5.51
C TRP A 376 -13.61 12.91 5.32
N THR A 377 -14.60 13.80 5.34
CA THR A 377 -16.01 13.46 5.18
C THR A 377 -16.43 13.30 3.72
N GLU A 378 -15.62 13.83 2.80
CA GLU A 378 -15.85 13.73 1.36
C GLU A 378 -15.53 12.31 0.85
N ASN A 379 -16.49 11.72 0.13
CA ASN A 379 -16.28 10.50 -0.64
C ASN A 379 -16.44 10.77 -2.14
N THR A 380 -15.52 10.28 -2.95
CA THR A 380 -15.56 10.43 -4.40
C THR A 380 -15.47 9.06 -5.07
N PRO A 381 -16.25 8.81 -6.14
CA PRO A 381 -16.24 7.52 -6.82
C PRO A 381 -14.85 7.23 -7.36
N SER A 382 -14.51 5.95 -7.37
CA SER A 382 -13.20 5.53 -7.86
C SER A 382 -13.18 5.71 -9.38
N ARG A 383 -12.29 6.56 -9.92
CA ARG A 383 -12.17 6.72 -11.38
C ARG A 383 -11.91 5.35 -12.01
N GLU A 384 -12.81 4.92 -12.88
CA GLU A 384 -12.71 3.68 -13.63
C GLU A 384 -11.40 3.67 -14.43
N GLY A 385 -10.44 2.85 -13.99
CA GLY A 385 -9.12 2.79 -14.58
C GLY A 385 -8.37 1.54 -14.14
N LYS A 386 -8.64 0.42 -14.82
CA LYS A 386 -7.83 -0.81 -15.04
C LYS A 386 -6.98 -1.43 -13.90
N THR A 387 -7.03 -0.95 -12.67
CA THR A 387 -6.31 -1.52 -11.52
C THR A 387 -7.26 -1.96 -10.42
N GLN A 388 -8.36 -2.62 -10.80
CA GLN A 388 -9.27 -3.30 -9.87
C GLN A 388 -8.72 -4.65 -9.38
N GLN A 389 -7.59 -5.12 -9.91
CA GLN A 389 -6.99 -6.36 -9.42
C GLN A 389 -6.32 -6.11 -8.06
N GLN A 390 -6.98 -6.59 -7.00
CA GLN A 390 -6.51 -6.74 -5.60
C GLN A 390 -6.72 -5.56 -4.63
N VAL A 391 -7.66 -4.64 -4.89
CA VAL A 391 -8.10 -3.71 -3.84
C VAL A 391 -9.17 -4.42 -2.99
N ARG A 392 -8.92 -4.58 -1.69
CA ARG A 392 -9.89 -5.17 -0.74
C ARG A 392 -11.19 -4.36 -0.74
N GLU A 393 -12.32 -5.05 -0.52
CA GLU A 393 -13.67 -4.46 -0.62
C GLU A 393 -13.85 -3.20 0.25
N TRP A 394 -13.35 -3.21 1.49
CA TRP A 394 -13.46 -2.06 2.40
C TRP A 394 -12.62 -0.83 1.98
N LEU A 395 -11.75 -0.96 0.97
CA LEU A 395 -10.97 0.15 0.38
C LEU A 395 -11.61 0.69 -0.91
N VAL A 396 -12.75 0.15 -1.32
CA VAL A 396 -13.55 0.64 -2.44
C VAL A 396 -14.49 1.74 -1.93
N ALA A 397 -14.60 2.82 -2.69
CA ALA A 397 -15.41 3.99 -2.33
C ALA A 397 -16.93 3.72 -2.45
N GLU A 398 -17.29 2.71 -3.23
CA GLU A 398 -18.66 2.29 -3.54
C GLU A 398 -19.04 1.04 -2.74
N ASN A 399 -20.28 0.99 -2.29
CA ASN A 399 -20.88 -0.18 -1.66
C ASN A 399 -21.32 -1.20 -2.74
N GLU A 400 -21.73 -2.40 -2.32
CA GLU A 400 -22.26 -3.46 -3.21
C GLU A 400 -23.45 -3.00 -4.09
N ARG A 401 -24.12 -1.90 -3.72
CA ARG A 401 -25.25 -1.31 -4.44
C ARG A 401 -24.86 -0.24 -5.47
N GLY A 402 -23.57 0.08 -5.59
CA GLY A 402 -23.07 1.17 -6.45
C GLY A 402 -23.18 2.57 -5.84
N ASP A 403 -23.75 2.70 -4.64
CA ASP A 403 -23.80 3.95 -3.89
C ASP A 403 -22.46 4.24 -3.20
N LEU A 404 -22.09 5.51 -3.08
CA LEU A 404 -20.91 5.92 -2.32
C LEU A 404 -21.08 5.57 -0.83
N LYS A 405 -20.01 5.02 -0.24
CA LYS A 405 -19.95 4.76 1.19
C LYS A 405 -20.08 6.06 1.98
N ASP A 406 -20.91 6.06 3.03
CA ASP A 406 -21.05 7.21 3.90
C ASP A 406 -19.76 7.41 4.71
N MET A 407 -19.21 8.61 4.63
CA MET A 407 -17.96 9.03 5.28
C MET A 407 -18.19 10.20 6.23
N SER A 408 -19.44 10.56 6.54
CA SER A 408 -19.80 11.67 7.44
C SER A 408 -19.14 11.60 8.82
N HIS A 409 -18.93 10.39 9.36
CA HIS A 409 -18.23 10.14 10.63
C HIS A 409 -16.73 9.85 10.47
N ASN A 410 -16.19 10.01 9.27
CA ASN A 410 -14.76 9.81 9.03
C ASN A 410 -13.99 11.06 9.44
N GLU A 411 -13.00 10.87 10.29
CA GLU A 411 -12.13 11.93 10.78
C GLU A 411 -10.68 11.44 10.81
N CYS A 412 -9.75 12.40 10.89
CA CYS A 412 -8.33 12.16 11.10
C CYS A 412 -7.93 12.78 12.42
N LYS A 413 -7.43 11.94 13.33
CA LYS A 413 -6.96 12.34 14.66
C LYS A 413 -5.46 12.19 14.75
N LEU A 414 -4.78 13.20 15.28
CA LEU A 414 -3.38 13.12 15.64
C LEU A 414 -3.27 12.33 16.95
N VAL A 415 -2.63 11.16 16.91
CA VAL A 415 -2.43 10.27 18.06
C VAL A 415 -1.13 10.61 18.79
N PHE A 416 -0.07 10.89 18.04
CA PHE A 416 1.25 11.20 18.60
C PHE A 416 2.01 12.18 17.71
N GLU A 417 2.75 13.08 18.36
CA GLU A 417 3.70 14.00 17.76
C GLU A 417 4.94 14.05 18.65
N GLY A 418 6.11 13.80 18.07
CA GLY A 418 7.35 13.73 18.83
C GLY A 418 8.59 13.77 17.95
N GLU A 419 9.74 13.58 18.59
CA GLU A 419 11.06 13.55 17.96
C GLU A 419 11.70 12.18 18.12
N GLU A 420 12.41 11.73 17.09
CA GLU A 420 13.12 10.46 17.05
C GLU A 420 14.59 10.72 16.70
N LYS A 421 15.50 9.91 17.26
CA LYS A 421 16.95 10.09 17.05
C LYS A 421 17.36 9.84 15.59
N THR A 422 16.73 8.88 14.94
CA THR A 422 17.06 8.46 13.57
C THR A 422 15.79 8.01 12.85
N ARG A 423 15.78 8.10 11.51
CA ARG A 423 14.69 7.56 10.70
C ARG A 423 14.54 6.04 10.89
N ALA A 424 13.34 5.60 11.23
CA ALA A 424 13.01 4.19 11.34
C ALA A 424 12.64 3.58 9.97
N PHE A 425 12.10 4.38 9.05
CA PHE A 425 11.69 3.95 7.72
C PHE A 425 12.65 4.46 6.64
N ARG A 426 13.01 3.59 5.69
CA ARG A 426 13.86 3.98 4.54
C ARG A 426 13.12 4.75 3.45
N LYS A 427 11.83 4.46 3.29
CA LYS A 427 10.94 5.04 2.27
C LYS A 427 9.52 5.04 2.77
N TRP A 428 8.65 5.80 2.11
CA TRP A 428 7.22 5.71 2.31
C TRP A 428 6.68 4.35 1.86
N GLY A 429 5.93 3.67 2.72
CA GLY A 429 5.27 2.40 2.43
C GLY A 429 3.76 2.47 2.59
N ASN A 430 3.04 1.68 1.80
CA ASN A 430 1.62 1.42 2.02
C ASN A 430 1.46 -0.09 2.26
N LYS A 431 0.76 -0.47 3.34
CA LYS A 431 0.52 -1.87 3.68
C LYS A 431 -0.95 -2.06 3.98
N VAL A 432 -1.58 -3.01 3.30
CA VAL A 432 -2.94 -3.47 3.62
C VAL A 432 -2.80 -4.63 4.60
N CYS A 433 -3.47 -4.53 5.75
CA CYS A 433 -3.50 -5.54 6.79
C CYS A 433 -4.96 -5.92 7.09
N GLU A 434 -5.24 -7.21 7.17
CA GLU A 434 -6.61 -7.71 7.46
C GLU A 434 -6.80 -7.97 8.96
N SER A 435 -5.72 -8.29 9.65
CA SER A 435 -5.70 -8.55 11.08
C SER A 435 -4.84 -7.53 11.82
N ASP A 436 -5.12 -7.40 13.12
CA ASP A 436 -4.35 -6.55 14.02
C ASP A 436 -2.91 -7.07 14.22
N ALA A 437 -2.71 -8.38 14.13
CA ALA A 437 -1.38 -9.00 14.18
C ALA A 437 -0.52 -8.60 12.97
N GLU A 438 -1.09 -8.59 11.76
CA GLU A 438 -0.39 -8.12 10.56
C GLU A 438 -0.06 -6.63 10.62
N ALA A 439 -0.93 -5.82 11.21
CA ALA A 439 -0.67 -4.40 11.42
C ALA A 439 0.50 -4.18 12.40
N LYS A 440 0.55 -4.95 13.50
CA LYS A 440 1.68 -4.94 14.44
C LYS A 440 2.97 -5.41 13.77
N ASP A 441 2.96 -6.52 13.03
CA ASP A 441 4.14 -7.04 12.32
C ASP A 441 4.69 -6.04 11.28
N ALA A 442 3.80 -5.33 10.56
CA ALA A 442 4.21 -4.28 9.63
C ALA A 442 4.98 -3.14 10.31
N LEU A 443 4.65 -2.84 11.58
CA LEU A 443 5.29 -1.80 12.39
C LEU A 443 6.47 -2.32 13.22
N ALA A 444 6.53 -3.63 13.50
CA ALA A 444 7.56 -4.26 14.31
C ALA A 444 8.97 -4.06 13.73
N ARG A 445 9.10 -4.04 12.40
CA ARG A 445 10.37 -3.75 11.72
C ARG A 445 10.93 -2.36 12.06
N ALA A 446 10.04 -1.41 12.36
CA ALA A 446 10.38 -0.05 12.76
C ALA A 446 10.36 0.13 14.30
N LYS A 447 10.09 -0.94 15.07
CA LYS A 447 9.86 -0.89 16.53
C LYS A 447 8.75 0.08 16.94
N MET A 448 7.72 0.18 16.11
CA MET A 448 6.62 1.15 16.26
C MET A 448 5.26 0.48 16.52
N GLU A 449 5.25 -0.79 16.96
CA GLU A 449 4.03 -1.55 17.28
C GLU A 449 3.15 -0.91 18.35
N ASN A 450 3.76 -0.21 19.31
CA ASN A 450 3.05 0.47 20.41
C ASN A 450 2.08 1.55 19.89
N PHE A 451 2.39 2.19 18.76
CA PHE A 451 1.50 3.18 18.16
C PHE A 451 0.21 2.57 17.63
N TRP A 452 0.22 1.30 17.22
CA TRP A 452 -1.01 0.59 16.85
C TRP A 452 -1.90 0.36 18.07
N ALA A 453 -1.32 -0.06 19.19
CA ALA A 453 -2.04 -0.24 20.45
C ALA A 453 -2.61 1.09 20.97
N LEU A 454 -1.80 2.15 20.97
CA LEU A 454 -2.22 3.49 21.38
C LEU A 454 -3.35 4.03 20.51
N ALA A 455 -3.26 3.86 19.19
CA ALA A 455 -4.31 4.29 18.28
C ALA A 455 -5.61 3.47 18.40
N LYS A 456 -5.58 2.26 18.96
CA LYS A 456 -6.80 1.53 19.31
C LYS A 456 -7.49 2.12 20.53
N SER A 457 -6.74 2.64 21.51
CA SER A 457 -7.30 3.19 22.75
C SER A 457 -7.87 4.61 22.61
N VAL A 458 -7.33 5.40 21.67
CA VAL A 458 -7.81 6.76 21.33
C VAL A 458 -8.99 6.69 20.38
#